data_AF-X0WPI2-F1
#
_entry.id   AF-X0WPI2-F1
#
_cell.length_a   1.000
_cell.length_b   1.000
_cell.length_c   1.000
_cell.angle_alpha   90.00
_cell.angle_beta   90.00
_cell.angle_gamma   90.00
#
_symmetry.space_group_name_H-M   'P 1'
#
loop_
_entity.id
_entity.type
_entity.pdbx_description
1 polymer ?
#
loop_
_entity_poly.entity_id
_entity_poly.type
_entity_poly.pdbx_seq_one_letter_code
_entity_poly.pdbx_strand_id
1 'polypeptide(L)'
;MAIKAVIFDLDGTLTEPFLDFNVIRQEMGLALDGEPILEAMEAMTAAQLEQANLVLHTHEERAVEHSELHLGAKETIDALRSKG
;
A
#
# COMPACT_ATOMS: atom_id res chain seq x y z
N MET A 1 -22.10 -20.28 -14.94
CA MET A 1 -20.86 -20.57 -14.17
C MET A 1 -21.00 -19.89 -12.83
N ALA A 2 -20.77 -20.60 -11.72
CA ALA A 2 -20.74 -19.99 -10.39
C ALA A 2 -19.31 -19.47 -10.13
N ILE A 3 -19.20 -18.22 -9.71
CA ILE A 3 -17.94 -17.64 -9.21
C ILE A 3 -17.69 -18.28 -7.84
N LYS A 4 -16.51 -18.86 -7.62
CA LYS A 4 -16.17 -19.55 -6.36
C LYS A 4 -15.24 -18.76 -5.46
N ALA A 5 -14.38 -17.93 -6.05
CA ALA A 5 -13.43 -17.08 -5.34
C ALA A 5 -13.02 -15.93 -6.26
N VAL A 6 -12.77 -14.77 -5.66
CA VAL A 6 -12.14 -13.61 -6.31
C VAL A 6 -11.12 -13.07 -5.31
N ILE A 7 -9.92 -12.77 -5.80
CA ILE A 7 -8.86 -12.14 -5.01
C ILE A 7 -8.65 -10.75 -5.58
N PHE A 8 -8.68 -9.76 -4.71
CA PHE A 8 -8.38 -8.38 -5.04
C PHE A 8 -7.07 -8.01 -4.38
N ASP A 9 -6.26 -7.26 -5.11
CA ASP A 9 -5.29 -6.37 -4.47
C ASP A 9 -6.03 -5.25 -3.73
N LEU A 10 -5.37 -4.56 -2.81
CA LEU A 10 -5.96 -3.50 -2.00
C LEU A 10 -5.66 -2.12 -2.60
N ASP A 11 -4.41 -1.67 -2.48
CA ASP A 11 -4.01 -0.31 -2.79
C ASP A 11 -3.99 -0.05 -4.29
N GLY A 12 -4.74 0.96 -4.73
CA GLY A 12 -4.94 1.26 -6.14
C GLY A 12 -5.87 0.29 -6.87
N THR A 13 -6.45 -0.69 -6.18
CA THR A 13 -7.47 -1.61 -6.73
C THR A 13 -8.82 -1.39 -6.05
N LEU A 14 -8.92 -1.69 -4.75
CA LEU A 14 -10.13 -1.48 -3.95
C LEU A 14 -10.14 -0.10 -3.30
N THR A 15 -8.98 0.41 -2.91
CA THR A 15 -8.79 1.78 -2.44
C THR A 15 -8.18 2.64 -3.53
N GLU A 16 -8.43 3.94 -3.48
CA GLU A 16 -7.67 4.89 -4.30
C GLU A 16 -6.18 4.87 -3.88
N PRO A 17 -5.23 5.05 -4.81
CA PRO A 17 -3.82 5.12 -4.45
C PRO A 17 -3.56 6.27 -3.48
N PHE A 18 -3.06 5.95 -2.27
CA PHE A 18 -2.77 6.94 -1.23
C PHE A 18 -1.26 7.13 -0.98
N LEU A 19 -0.51 6.03 -0.94
CA LEU A 19 0.92 6.06 -0.61
C LEU A 19 1.75 6.58 -1.79
N ASP A 20 2.46 7.69 -1.59
CA ASP A 20 3.47 8.18 -2.53
C ASP A 20 4.85 7.60 -2.19
N PHE A 21 5.21 6.52 -2.89
CA PHE A 21 6.50 5.86 -2.69
C PHE A 21 7.71 6.73 -3.02
N ASN A 22 7.58 7.76 -3.88
CA ASN A 22 8.69 8.66 -4.15
C ASN A 22 8.95 9.58 -2.96
N VAL A 23 7.89 10.09 -2.33
CA VAL A 23 7.99 10.89 -1.10
C VAL A 23 8.59 10.05 0.03
N ILE A 24 8.08 8.83 0.23
CA ILE A 24 8.61 7.90 1.25
C ILE A 24 10.11 7.63 1.01
N ARG A 25 10.52 7.37 -0.23
CA ARG A 25 11.95 7.18 -0.58
C ARG A 25 12.80 8.39 -0.23
N GLN A 26 12.35 9.59 -0.58
CA GLN A 26 13.07 10.83 -0.30
C GLN A 26 13.26 11.04 1.21
N GLU A 27 12.21 10.81 2.00
CA GLU A 27 12.26 10.94 3.46
C GLU A 27 13.19 9.91 4.11
N MET A 28 13.31 8.71 3.53
CA MET A 28 14.24 7.67 3.97
C MET A 28 15.67 7.86 3.45
N GLY A 29 15.91 8.85 2.58
CA GLY A 29 17.21 9.06 1.93
C GLY A 29 17.57 7.99 0.89
N LEU A 30 16.58 7.32 0.31
CA LEU A 30 16.74 6.30 -0.73
C LEU A 30 16.76 6.92 -2.13
N ALA A 31 17.43 6.25 -3.06
CA ALA A 31 17.39 6.61 -4.49
C ALA A 31 15.98 6.39 -5.06
N LEU A 32 15.53 7.31 -5.93
CA LEU A 32 14.21 7.27 -6.56
C LEU A 32 14.09 6.12 -7.57
N ASP A 33 15.18 5.78 -8.25
CA ASP A 33 15.32 4.67 -9.20
C ASP A 33 16.03 3.44 -8.59
N GLY A 34 16.11 3.39 -7.26
CA GLY A 34 16.73 2.30 -6.53
C GLY A 34 15.85 1.06 -6.38
N GLU A 35 16.37 0.07 -5.65
CA GLU A 35 15.66 -1.15 -5.27
C GLU A 35 14.34 -0.84 -4.53
N PRO A 36 13.35 -1.75 -4.51
CA PRO A 36 12.14 -1.54 -3.73
C PRO A 36 12.47 -1.33 -2.24
N ILE A 37 11.59 -0.57 -1.55
CA ILE A 37 11.93 0.04 -0.26
C ILE A 37 12.31 -1.02 0.78
N LEU A 38 11.57 -2.14 0.82
CA LEU A 38 11.80 -3.19 1.80
C LEU A 38 13.13 -3.91 1.56
N GLU A 39 13.47 -4.18 0.31
CA GLU A 39 14.76 -4.76 -0.09
C GLU A 39 15.91 -3.81 0.24
N ALA A 40 15.75 -2.51 -0.02
CA ALA A 40 16.73 -1.49 0.35
C ALA A 40 16.93 -1.41 1.89
N MET A 41 15.89 -1.70 2.67
CA MET A 41 15.97 -1.76 4.14
C MET A 41 16.76 -2.96 4.65
N GLU A 42 16.85 -4.07 3.91
CA GLU A 42 17.63 -5.25 4.33
C GLU A 42 19.14 -4.94 4.47
N ALA A 43 19.63 -3.96 3.71
CA ALA A 43 21.02 -3.50 3.75
C ALA A 43 21.29 -2.39 4.79
N MET A 44 20.26 -1.92 5.50
CA MET A 44 20.38 -0.81 6.45
C MET A 44 21.03 -1.23 7.77
N THR A 45 21.76 -0.29 8.38
CA THR A 45 22.15 -0.42 9.79
C THR A 45 20.92 -0.35 10.71
N ALA A 46 21.04 -0.83 11.95
CA ALA A 46 19.92 -0.80 12.91
C ALA A 46 19.33 0.60 13.12
N ALA A 47 20.18 1.64 13.20
CA ALA A 47 19.73 3.02 13.36
C ALA A 47 18.98 3.55 12.12
N GLN A 48 19.43 3.18 10.92
CA GLN A 48 18.73 3.52 9.68
C GLN A 48 17.39 2.79 9.58
N LEU A 49 17.36 1.51 9.98
CA LEU A 49 16.14 0.70 9.98
C LEU A 49 15.09 1.24 10.96
N GLU A 50 15.51 1.71 12.15
CA GLU A 50 14.62 2.37 13.11
C GLU A 50 13.99 3.64 12.51
N GLN A 51 14.80 4.51 11.90
CA GLN A 51 14.31 5.71 11.23
C GLN A 51 13.40 5.40 10.04
N ALA A 52 13.76 4.40 9.23
CA ALA A 52 12.98 3.90 8.10
C ALA A 52 11.60 3.40 8.54
N ASN A 53 11.55 2.60 9.61
CA ASN A 53 10.28 2.10 10.14
C ASN A 53 9.40 3.23 10.69
N LEU A 54 9.98 4.26 11.31
CA LEU A 54 9.21 5.42 11.78
C LEU A 54 8.55 6.18 10.61
N VAL A 55 9.29 6.37 9.51
CA VAL A 55 8.75 6.98 8.28
C VAL A 55 7.62 6.13 7.73
N LEU A 56 7.85 4.84 7.51
CA LEU A 56 6.82 3.92 6.99
C LEU A 56 5.57 3.93 7.86
N HIS A 57 5.74 3.79 9.18
CA HIS A 57 4.62 3.76 10.12
C HIS A 57 3.77 5.04 10.04
N THR A 58 4.40 6.21 9.93
CA THR A 58 3.70 7.49 9.83
C THR A 58 2.85 7.58 8.56
N HIS A 59 3.35 7.09 7.43
CA HIS A 59 2.60 7.08 6.17
C HIS A 59 1.47 6.04 6.18
N GLU A 60 1.71 4.86 6.76
CA GLU A 60 0.70 3.82 6.95
C GLU A 60 -0.44 4.29 7.86
N GLU A 61 -0.16 4.95 8.99
CA GLU A 61 -1.19 5.51 9.86
C GLU A 61 -2.09 6.50 9.10
N ARG A 62 -1.48 7.37 8.28
CA ARG A 62 -2.25 8.29 7.43
C ARG A 62 -3.09 7.57 6.39
N ALA A 63 -2.55 6.52 5.77
CA ALA A 63 -3.28 5.71 4.80
C ALA A 63 -4.49 5.05 5.44
N VAL A 64 -4.36 4.50 6.65
CA VAL A 64 -5.49 3.93 7.39
C VAL A 64 -6.57 4.96 7.67
N GLU A 65 -6.19 6.19 8.04
CA GLU A 65 -7.15 7.25 8.38
C GLU A 65 -7.83 7.89 7.16
N HIS A 66 -7.16 7.95 6.01
CA HIS A 66 -7.58 8.78 4.87
C HIS A 66 -7.84 8.02 3.57
N SER A 67 -7.61 6.70 3.52
CA SER A 67 -7.89 5.93 2.30
C SER A 67 -9.39 5.93 1.99
N GLU A 68 -9.71 6.16 0.72
CA GLU A 68 -11.06 6.08 0.20
C GLU A 68 -11.23 4.86 -0.70
N LEU A 69 -12.44 4.33 -0.78
CA LEU A 69 -12.75 3.25 -1.71
C LEU A 69 -12.70 3.79 -3.15
N HIS A 70 -12.09 3.03 -4.04
CA HIS A 70 -12.14 3.34 -5.46
C HIS A 70 -13.58 3.26 -5.99
N LEU A 71 -13.90 4.07 -6.99
CA LEU A 71 -15.23 4.12 -7.57
C LEU A 71 -15.67 2.73 -8.06
N GLY A 72 -16.82 2.26 -7.57
CA GLY A 72 -17.37 0.96 -7.95
C GLY A 72 -16.79 -0.21 -7.15
N ALA A 73 -15.85 -0.01 -6.23
CA ALA A 73 -15.27 -1.09 -5.43
C ALA A 73 -16.33 -1.79 -4.57
N LYS A 74 -17.15 -0.99 -3.87
CA LYS A 74 -18.24 -1.51 -3.04
C LYS A 74 -19.29 -2.26 -3.87
N GLU A 75 -19.73 -1.65 -4.96
CA GLU A 75 -20.73 -2.20 -5.88
C GLU A 75 -20.26 -3.50 -6.50
N THR A 76 -18.98 -3.57 -6.86
CA THR A 76 -18.34 -4.76 -7.42
C THR A 76 -18.31 -5.91 -6.41
N ILE A 77 -17.89 -5.63 -5.16
CA ILE A 77 -17.88 -6.62 -4.08
C ILE A 77 -19.31 -7.12 -3.80
N ASP A 78 -20.27 -6.21 -3.68
CA ASP A 78 -21.68 -6.56 -3.44
C ASP A 78 -22.26 -7.41 -4.59
N ALA A 79 -21.97 -7.04 -5.84
CA ALA A 79 -22.41 -7.78 -7.01
C ALA A 79 -21.81 -9.19 -7.09
N LEU A 80 -20.53 -9.35 -6.74
CA LEU A 80 -19.87 -10.66 -6.70
C LEU A 80 -20.42 -11.54 -5.58
N ARG A 81 -20.63 -10.99 -4.38
CA ARG A 81 -21.23 -11.70 -3.25
C ARG A 81 -22.66 -12.17 -3.55
N SER A 82 -23.41 -11.43 -4.38
CA SER A 82 -24.75 -11.88 -4.81
C SER A 82 -24.74 -13.09 -5.75
N LYS A 83 -23.57 -13.47 -6.29
CA LYS A 83 -23.41 -14.51 -7.33
C LYS A 83 -22.86 -15.84 -6.80
N GLY A 84 -22.57 -15.97 -5.51
CA GLY A 84 -22.05 -17.19 -4.86
C GLY A 84 -21.07 -16.88 -3.74
#